data_AF-A0A914XI53-F1
#
_entry.id   AF-A0A914XI53-F1
#
_cell.length_a   1.000
_cell.length_b   1.000
_cell.length_c   1.000
_cell.angle_alpha   90.00
_cell.angle_beta   90.00
_cell.angle_gamma   90.00
#
_symmetry.space_group_name_H-M   'P 1'
#
loop_
_entity.id
_entity.type
_entity.pdbx_description
1 polymer ?
#
loop_
_entity_poly.entity_id
_entity_poly.type
_entity_poly.pdbx_seq_one_letter_code
_entity_poly.pdbx_strand_id
1 'polypeptide(L)'
;MGAFAQLRLLLWKNFLSQIRSPIFTAFEFFVPLILIGASFGLLLGFRYKFETSYDEQIYPAWPVTGGFKDLVQIVTTKVNGTDGTILPLEDFSPGGGPNKCPFLKVIQTSSTSCHLYMSLAYAPVTPSTTTIMKYVQAAYSGNHTIPTPLGNMTINMTISMTVEVNGE
;
A
#
# COMPACT_ATOMS: atom_id res chain seq x y z
N MET A 1 -38.34 8.94 -54.27
CA MET A 1 -37.75 7.59 -54.14
C MET A 1 -37.30 7.44 -52.69
N GLY A 2 -37.91 6.52 -51.94
CA GLY A 2 -37.76 6.47 -50.48
C GLY A 2 -36.43 5.85 -50.05
N ALA A 3 -35.56 6.65 -49.44
CA ALA A 3 -34.25 6.22 -48.93
C ALA A 3 -34.33 5.00 -47.99
N PHE A 4 -35.45 4.84 -47.26
CA PHE A 4 -35.71 3.67 -46.41
C PHE A 4 -35.84 2.36 -47.19
N ALA A 5 -36.46 2.38 -48.38
CA ALA A 5 -36.57 1.19 -49.23
C ALA A 5 -35.20 0.77 -49.75
N GLN A 6 -34.33 1.75 -50.06
CA GLN A 6 -32.94 1.50 -50.46
C GLN A 6 -32.11 0.97 -49.28
N LEU A 7 -32.23 1.55 -48.09
CA LEU A 7 -31.55 1.05 -46.88
C LEU A 7 -31.94 -0.40 -46.55
N ARG A 8 -33.25 -0.73 -46.62
CA ARG A 8 -33.73 -2.09 -46.40
C ARG A 8 -33.14 -3.08 -47.41
N LEU A 9 -33.08 -2.70 -48.68
CA LEU A 9 -32.48 -3.54 -49.72
C LEU A 9 -30.97 -3.72 -49.51
N LEU A 10 -30.27 -2.68 -49.05
CA LEU A 10 -28.84 -2.75 -48.73
C LEU A 10 -28.56 -3.66 -47.53
N LEU A 11 -29.35 -3.54 -46.46
CA LEU A 11 -29.25 -4.43 -45.29
C LEU A 11 -29.58 -5.88 -45.67
N TRP A 12 -30.63 -6.09 -46.46
CA TRP A 12 -31.03 -7.42 -46.93
C TRP A 12 -29.96 -8.06 -47.83
N LYS A 13 -29.32 -7.26 -48.70
CA LYS A 13 -28.21 -7.70 -49.53
C LYS A 13 -26.99 -8.08 -48.69
N ASN A 14 -26.63 -7.26 -47.70
CA ASN A 14 -25.51 -7.55 -46.79
C ASN A 14 -25.78 -8.81 -45.95
N PHE A 15 -27.00 -8.96 -45.44
CA PHE A 15 -27.41 -10.14 -44.68
C PHE A 15 -27.35 -11.42 -45.52
N LEU A 16 -27.89 -11.41 -46.74
CA LEU A 16 -27.79 -12.54 -47.67
C LEU A 16 -26.33 -12.85 -48.07
N SER A 17 -25.50 -11.81 -48.21
CA SER A 17 -24.07 -11.98 -48.50
C SER A 17 -23.33 -12.64 -47.33
N GLN A 18 -23.70 -12.31 -46.08
CA GLN A 18 -23.13 -12.90 -44.88
C GLN A 18 -23.53 -14.38 -44.75
N ILE A 19 -24.78 -14.74 -45.08
CA ILE A 19 -25.25 -16.14 -45.14
C ILE A 19 -24.45 -16.98 -46.17
N ARG A 20 -23.95 -16.35 -47.24
CA ARG A 20 -23.15 -17.03 -48.28
C ARG A 20 -21.72 -17.35 -47.84
N SER A 21 -21.25 -16.77 -46.74
CA SER A 21 -20.00 -17.13 -46.07
C SER A 21 -20.28 -17.76 -44.70
N PRO A 22 -20.98 -18.91 -44.66
CA PRO A 22 -21.52 -19.47 -43.42
C PRO A 22 -20.43 -19.83 -42.41
N ILE A 23 -19.25 -20.22 -42.90
CA ILE A 23 -18.12 -20.62 -42.07
C ILE A 23 -17.54 -19.39 -41.33
N PHE A 24 -17.38 -18.26 -42.02
CA PHE A 24 -16.85 -17.04 -41.41
C PHE A 24 -17.80 -16.50 -40.32
N THR A 25 -19.10 -16.46 -40.60
CA THR A 25 -20.12 -16.03 -39.63
C THR A 25 -20.22 -16.99 -38.44
N ALA A 26 -20.04 -18.30 -38.66
CA ALA A 26 -19.96 -19.26 -37.57
C ALA A 26 -18.76 -18.98 -36.66
N PHE A 27 -17.56 -18.77 -37.21
CA PHE A 27 -16.39 -18.43 -36.40
C PHE A 27 -16.55 -17.11 -35.66
N GLU A 28 -17.10 -16.08 -36.30
CA GLU A 28 -17.39 -14.78 -35.69
C GLU A 28 -18.30 -14.89 -34.46
N PHE A 29 -19.21 -15.87 -34.44
CA PHE A 29 -20.10 -16.12 -33.31
C PHE A 29 -19.50 -17.09 -32.27
N PHE A 30 -18.94 -18.21 -32.71
CA PHE A 30 -18.48 -19.27 -31.80
C PHE A 30 -17.18 -18.93 -31.09
N VAL A 31 -16.26 -18.21 -31.73
CA VAL A 31 -15.00 -17.81 -31.10
C VAL A 31 -15.23 -16.96 -29.84
N PRO A 32 -15.98 -15.84 -29.88
CA PRO A 32 -16.25 -15.06 -28.67
C PRO A 32 -17.10 -15.84 -27.66
N LEU A 33 -18.03 -16.69 -28.11
CA LEU A 33 -18.84 -17.53 -27.22
C LEU A 33 -17.98 -18.51 -26.41
N ILE A 34 -17.02 -19.18 -27.07
CA ILE A 34 -16.08 -20.09 -26.41
C ILE A 34 -15.16 -19.32 -25.47
N LEU A 35 -14.67 -18.15 -25.87
CA LEU A 35 -13.76 -17.35 -25.06
C LEU A 35 -14.44 -16.88 -23.77
N ILE A 36 -15.66 -16.35 -23.88
CA ILE A 36 -16.47 -15.93 -22.73
C ILE A 36 -16.83 -17.14 -21.86
N GLY A 37 -17.30 -18.22 -22.47
CA GLY A 37 -17.68 -19.45 -21.78
C GLY A 37 -16.50 -20.09 -21.04
N ALA A 38 -15.30 -20.09 -21.63
CA ALA A 38 -14.09 -20.60 -21.01
C ALA A 38 -13.66 -19.71 -19.83
N SER A 39 -13.67 -18.38 -19.98
CA SER A 39 -13.33 -17.46 -18.88
C SER A 39 -14.27 -17.62 -17.69
N PHE A 40 -15.59 -17.61 -17.91
CA PHE A 40 -16.56 -17.80 -16.83
C PHE A 40 -16.54 -19.24 -16.28
N GLY A 41 -16.35 -20.24 -17.14
CA GLY A 41 -16.23 -21.64 -16.74
C GLY A 41 -15.02 -21.89 -15.85
N LEU A 42 -13.87 -21.27 -16.15
CA LEU A 42 -12.68 -21.34 -15.30
C LEU A 42 -12.91 -20.62 -13.95
N LEU A 43 -13.55 -19.45 -13.96
CA LEU A 43 -13.86 -18.72 -12.74
C LEU A 43 -14.77 -19.55 -11.82
N LEU A 44 -15.84 -20.14 -12.36
CA LEU A 44 -16.74 -21.02 -11.61
C LEU A 44 -16.06 -22.33 -11.17
N GLY A 45 -15.24 -22.93 -12.03
CA GLY A 45 -14.51 -24.16 -11.74
C GLY A 45 -13.49 -23.98 -10.62
N PHE A 46 -12.84 -22.82 -10.55
CA PHE A 46 -11.89 -22.49 -9.49
C PHE A 46 -12.49 -21.75 -8.31
N ARG A 47 -13.81 -21.54 -8.28
CA ARG A 47 -14.50 -20.83 -7.18
C ARG A 47 -14.09 -21.35 -5.82
N TYR A 48 -14.09 -22.66 -5.62
CA TYR A 48 -13.74 -23.28 -4.33
C TYR A 48 -12.27 -23.12 -3.92
N LYS A 49 -11.37 -22.79 -4.86
CA LYS A 49 -9.94 -22.56 -4.55
C LYS A 49 -9.64 -21.09 -4.23
N PHE A 50 -10.37 -20.15 -4.83
CA PHE A 50 -10.07 -18.73 -4.71
C PHE A 50 -11.10 -17.95 -3.86
N GLU A 51 -12.34 -18.41 -3.77
CA GLU A 51 -13.39 -17.83 -2.91
C GLU A 51 -13.58 -18.63 -1.61
N THR A 52 -12.48 -19.01 -0.96
CA THR A 52 -12.55 -19.57 0.39
C THR A 52 -12.62 -18.45 1.42
N SER A 53 -13.70 -18.42 2.19
CA SER A 53 -13.76 -17.66 3.43
C SER A 53 -12.90 -18.38 4.46
N TYR A 54 -11.78 -17.80 4.84
CA TYR A 54 -10.97 -18.31 5.94
C TYR A 54 -11.49 -17.74 7.25
N ASP A 55 -11.57 -18.60 8.26
CA ASP A 55 -11.86 -18.16 9.63
C ASP A 55 -10.62 -17.46 10.18
N GLU A 56 -10.79 -16.18 10.52
CA GLU A 56 -9.75 -15.33 11.10
C GLU A 56 -9.17 -15.88 12.40
N GLN A 57 -9.92 -16.73 13.11
CA GLN A 57 -9.49 -17.32 14.39
C GLN A 57 -8.49 -18.48 14.22
N ILE A 58 -8.35 -19.02 13.00
CA ILE A 58 -7.44 -20.14 12.71
C ILE A 58 -6.00 -19.65 12.46
N TYR A 59 -5.84 -18.36 12.13
CA TYR A 59 -4.52 -17.80 11.89
C TYR A 59 -3.78 -17.52 13.19
N PRO A 60 -2.47 -17.83 13.27
CA PRO A 60 -1.67 -17.36 14.38
C PRO A 60 -1.71 -15.83 14.41
N ALA A 61 -1.85 -15.26 15.61
CA ALA A 61 -1.81 -13.81 15.79
C ALA A 61 -0.53 -13.26 15.17
N TRP A 62 -0.68 -12.30 14.25
CA TRP A 62 0.48 -11.65 13.65
C TRP A 62 1.23 -10.88 14.73
N PRO A 63 2.53 -11.13 14.95
CA PRO A 63 3.27 -10.37 15.94
C PRO A 63 3.34 -8.92 15.48
N VAL A 64 2.95 -7.98 16.33
CA VAL A 64 3.16 -6.56 16.08
C VAL A 64 4.65 -6.30 16.23
N THR A 65 5.40 -6.51 15.14
CA THR A 65 6.82 -6.21 15.02
C THR A 65 6.95 -4.84 14.40
N GLY A 66 7.50 -3.90 15.16
CA GLY A 66 7.63 -2.52 14.72
C GLY A 66 7.96 -1.64 15.92
N GLY A 67 8.91 -0.74 15.77
CA GLY A 67 9.19 0.24 16.81
C GLY A 67 9.94 1.45 16.30
N PHE A 68 10.33 2.31 17.23
CA PHE A 68 11.04 3.53 16.92
C PHE A 68 12.30 3.33 16.04
N LYS A 69 13.02 2.21 16.23
CA LYS A 69 14.22 1.87 15.45
C LYS A 69 13.96 1.61 13.97
N ASP A 70 12.71 1.29 13.60
CA ASP A 70 12.35 1.08 12.20
C ASP A 70 12.05 2.41 11.48
N LEU A 71 11.74 3.47 12.24
CA LEU A 71 11.59 4.83 11.67
C LEU A 71 12.92 5.45 11.29
N VAL A 72 13.96 5.18 12.10
CA VAL A 72 15.27 5.80 11.98
C VAL A 72 16.32 4.72 11.80
N GLN A 73 16.82 4.58 10.58
CA GLN A 73 17.92 3.65 10.32
C GLN A 73 19.23 4.25 10.83
N ILE A 74 19.90 3.53 11.73
CA ILE A 74 21.24 3.90 12.20
C ILE A 74 22.24 3.47 11.13
N VAL A 75 22.59 4.38 10.22
CA VAL A 75 23.65 4.14 9.24
C VAL A 75 25.00 4.30 9.95
N THR A 76 25.46 3.27 10.66
CA THR A 76 26.82 3.24 11.24
C THR A 76 27.90 3.01 10.18
N THR A 77 27.52 2.47 9.03
CA THR A 77 28.38 2.30 7.87
C THR A 77 27.57 2.68 6.63
N LYS A 78 28.13 3.56 5.80
CA LYS A 78 27.63 3.83 4.45
C LYS A 78 27.80 2.52 3.65
N VAL A 79 26.89 1.57 3.84
CA VAL A 79 26.82 0.37 3.02
C VAL A 79 26.22 0.84 1.70
N ASN A 80 27.08 0.95 0.69
CA ASN A 80 26.69 1.24 -0.69
C ASN A 80 25.43 0.45 -1.05
N GLY A 81 24.29 1.14 -1.16
CA GLY A 81 23.04 0.57 -1.66
C GLY A 81 21.95 0.19 -0.64
N THR A 82 21.90 0.78 0.56
CA THR A 82 20.71 0.65 1.44
C THR A 82 19.97 1.97 1.57
N ASP A 83 19.29 2.34 0.49
CA ASP A 83 18.26 3.38 0.49
C ASP A 83 16.96 2.76 1.02
N GLY A 84 16.59 3.06 2.26
CA GLY A 84 15.34 2.54 2.79
C GLY A 84 15.07 2.87 4.25
N THR A 85 15.40 4.09 4.69
CA THR A 85 14.86 4.59 5.97
C THR A 85 13.67 5.49 5.68
N ILE A 86 12.64 5.39 6.52
CA ILE A 86 11.46 6.26 6.42
C ILE A 86 11.87 7.71 6.69
N LEU A 87 12.83 7.92 7.61
CA LEU A 87 13.31 9.24 7.99
C LEU A 87 14.84 9.28 8.02
N PRO A 88 15.49 10.12 7.21
CA PRO A 88 16.94 10.22 7.19
C PRO A 88 17.44 10.84 8.51
N LEU A 89 18.54 10.30 9.05
CA LEU A 89 19.08 10.71 10.35
C LEU A 89 19.49 12.20 10.39
N GLU A 90 19.82 12.76 9.23
CA GLU A 90 20.20 14.17 9.05
C GLU A 90 19.07 15.16 9.39
N ASP A 91 17.81 14.75 9.28
CA ASP A 91 16.64 15.54 9.66
C ASP A 91 16.58 15.81 11.17
N PHE A 92 17.30 15.01 11.96
CA PHE A 92 17.39 15.17 13.42
C PHE A 92 18.69 15.84 13.85
N SER A 93 19.65 16.08 12.94
CA SER A 93 20.99 16.58 13.30
C SER A 93 20.99 18.03 13.81
N PRO A 94 21.90 18.40 14.74
CA PRO A 94 21.91 19.72 15.38
C PRO A 94 22.30 20.93 14.51
N GLY A 95 22.48 20.75 13.20
CA GLY A 95 22.62 21.83 12.22
C GLY A 95 21.43 21.93 11.26
N GLY A 96 20.42 21.07 11.43
CA GLY A 96 19.18 21.11 10.69
C GLY A 96 18.16 21.96 11.42
N GLY A 97 18.00 23.22 11.02
CA GLY A 97 16.99 24.10 11.60
C GLY A 97 15.58 23.48 11.66
N PRO A 98 14.65 24.07 12.43
CA PRO A 98 13.28 23.56 12.56
C PRO A 98 12.63 23.38 11.18
N ASN A 99 11.90 22.28 10.99
CA ASN A 99 11.16 21.90 9.75
C ASN A 99 11.95 21.28 8.59
N LYS A 100 13.06 20.57 8.82
CA LYS A 100 13.71 19.80 7.73
C LYS A 100 12.96 18.53 7.33
N CYS A 101 12.30 17.86 8.27
CA CYS A 101 11.50 16.69 7.96
C CYS A 101 10.16 17.10 7.34
N PRO A 102 9.84 16.70 6.10
CA PRO A 102 8.56 17.04 5.47
C PRO A 102 7.39 16.22 6.02
N PHE A 103 7.68 15.10 6.70
CA PHE A 103 6.66 14.13 7.15
C PHE A 103 6.27 14.29 8.62
N LEU A 104 7.22 14.68 9.47
CA LEU A 104 6.99 14.76 10.92
C LEU A 104 7.39 16.12 11.47
N LYS A 105 6.63 16.55 12.48
CA LYS A 105 6.96 17.74 13.26
C LYS A 105 8.08 17.41 14.24
N VAL A 106 9.30 17.82 13.90
CA VAL A 106 10.49 17.69 14.74
C VAL A 106 10.74 19.00 15.49
N ILE A 107 10.72 18.95 16.82
CA ILE A 107 11.07 20.09 17.68
C ILE A 107 12.41 19.81 18.33
N GLN A 108 13.44 20.56 17.95
CA GLN A 108 14.73 20.45 18.58
C GLN A 108 14.71 21.13 19.96
N THR A 109 15.03 20.37 21.02
CA THR A 109 15.06 20.89 22.40
C THR A 109 16.48 21.25 22.82
N SER A 110 17.49 20.57 22.27
CA SER A 110 18.90 20.90 22.47
C SER A 110 19.76 20.42 21.29
N SER A 111 21.08 20.62 21.36
CA SER A 111 22.03 20.08 20.36
C SER A 111 22.08 18.55 20.34
N THR A 112 21.59 17.86 21.37
CA THR A 112 21.61 16.39 21.46
C THR A 112 20.22 15.81 21.76
N SER A 113 19.17 16.63 21.76
CA SER A 113 17.81 16.17 21.99
C SER A 113 16.77 16.78 21.05
N CYS A 114 15.91 15.92 20.52
CA CYS A 114 14.77 16.31 19.70
C CYS A 114 13.50 15.61 20.18
N HIS A 115 12.38 16.27 19.95
CA HIS A 115 11.05 15.77 20.27
C HIS A 115 10.25 15.58 18.98
N LEU A 116 9.65 14.40 18.83
CA LEU A 116 8.84 14.01 17.68
C LEU A 116 7.38 13.86 18.06
N TYR A 117 6.52 14.37 17.19
CA TYR A 117 5.08 14.18 17.26
C TYR A 117 4.63 13.36 16.06
N MET A 118 3.93 12.26 16.33
CA MET A 118 3.36 11.38 15.32
C MET A 118 1.90 11.11 15.65
N SER A 119 1.04 11.17 14.64
CA SER A 119 -0.36 10.74 14.73
C SER A 119 -0.58 9.56 13.80
N LEU A 120 -1.06 8.45 14.33
CA LEU A 120 -1.39 7.24 13.58
C LEU A 120 -2.90 7.16 13.40
N ALA A 121 -3.37 7.23 12.15
CA ALA A 121 -4.75 6.96 11.80
C ALA A 121 -4.94 5.46 11.51
N TYR A 122 -6.06 4.88 11.91
CA TYR A 122 -6.39 3.48 11.60
C TYR A 122 -7.89 3.27 11.36
N ALA A 123 -8.18 2.34 10.44
CA ALA A 123 -9.52 1.86 10.13
C ALA A 123 -9.45 0.36 9.74
N PRO A 124 -10.50 -0.44 9.97
CA PRO A 124 -11.74 -0.09 10.66
C PRO A 124 -11.55 -0.01 12.19
N VAL A 125 -12.35 0.82 12.86
CA VAL A 125 -12.32 0.95 14.33
C VAL A 125 -13.09 -0.20 14.98
N THR A 126 -12.36 -1.20 15.46
CA THR A 126 -12.88 -2.38 16.17
C THR A 126 -12.16 -2.56 17.51
N PRO A 127 -12.74 -3.26 18.50
CA PRO A 127 -12.06 -3.48 19.78
C PRO A 127 -10.67 -4.14 19.64
N SER A 128 -10.53 -5.06 18.70
CA SER A 128 -9.27 -5.74 18.39
C SER A 128 -8.25 -4.80 17.77
N THR A 129 -8.64 -4.01 16.78
CA THR A 129 -7.74 -3.03 16.13
C THR A 129 -7.33 -1.92 17.08
N THR A 130 -8.24 -1.40 17.91
CA THR A 130 -7.90 -0.43 18.96
C THR A 130 -6.88 -0.99 19.95
N THR A 131 -7.00 -2.27 20.29
CA THR A 131 -6.04 -2.94 21.19
C THR A 131 -4.67 -3.08 20.54
N ILE A 132 -4.61 -3.48 19.27
CA ILE A 132 -3.37 -3.53 18.48
C ILE A 132 -2.72 -2.16 18.42
N MET A 133 -3.50 -1.12 18.12
CA MET A 133 -2.97 0.24 17.99
C MET A 133 -2.47 0.82 19.31
N LYS A 134 -3.00 0.39 20.46
CA LYS A 134 -2.40 0.72 21.77
C LYS A 134 -1.03 0.09 21.96
N TYR A 135 -0.83 -1.16 21.51
CA TYR A 135 0.49 -1.79 21.53
C TYR A 135 1.47 -1.05 20.61
N VAL A 136 1.01 -0.65 19.42
CA VAL A 136 1.81 0.18 18.50
C VAL A 136 2.15 1.52 19.17
N GLN A 137 1.18 2.21 19.75
CA GLN A 137 1.43 3.48 20.46
C GLN A 137 2.53 3.35 21.52
N ALA A 138 2.47 2.29 22.34
CA ALA A 138 3.45 2.03 23.38
C ALA A 138 4.84 1.66 22.82
N ALA A 139 4.92 0.96 21.69
CA ALA A 139 6.19 0.57 21.07
C ALA A 139 6.96 1.74 20.45
N TYR A 140 6.25 2.79 20.04
CA TYR A 140 6.83 3.99 19.43
C TYR A 140 6.97 5.17 20.39
N SER A 141 6.18 5.20 21.48
CA SER A 141 6.26 6.28 22.46
C SER A 141 7.39 6.06 23.46
N GLY A 142 8.10 7.14 23.80
CA GLY A 142 9.13 7.11 24.83
C GLY A 142 10.40 7.85 24.45
N ASN A 143 11.43 7.64 25.25
CA ASN A 143 12.75 8.23 25.04
C ASN A 143 13.67 7.17 24.45
N HIS A 144 14.22 7.44 23.28
CA HIS A 144 15.10 6.54 22.57
C HIS A 144 16.45 7.21 22.34
N THR A 145 17.51 6.49 22.65
CA THR A 145 18.88 6.97 22.43
C THR A 145 19.45 6.34 21.17
N ILE A 146 19.93 7.17 20.26
CA ILE A 146 20.55 6.74 19.01
C ILE A 146 22.01 7.22 19.00
N PRO A 147 22.98 6.34 18.71
CA PRO A 147 24.33 6.77 18.37
C PRO A 147 24.32 7.47 17.01
N THR A 148 24.67 8.76 17.00
CA THR A 148 24.70 9.60 15.80
C THR A 148 26.15 10.02 15.48
N PRO A 149 26.60 9.92 14.22
CA PRO A 149 27.92 10.40 13.84
C PRO A 149 27.90 11.93 13.73
N LEU A 150 28.76 12.62 14.50
CA LEU A 150 29.02 14.06 14.38
C LEU A 150 30.52 14.25 14.07
N GLY A 151 30.85 14.33 12.77
CA GLY A 151 32.25 14.34 12.32
C GLY A 151 32.93 12.98 12.56
N ASN A 152 34.08 12.98 13.24
CA ASN A 152 34.81 11.74 13.59
C ASN A 152 34.40 11.15 14.95
N MET A 153 33.39 11.71 15.62
CA MET A 153 32.93 11.28 16.95
C MET A 153 31.49 10.77 16.89
N THR A 154 31.19 9.74 17.69
CA THR A 154 29.83 9.23 17.88
C THR A 154 29.22 9.88 19.12
N ILE A 155 28.11 10.59 18.98
CA ILE A 155 27.38 11.23 20.08
C ILE A 155 26.03 10.56 20.24
N ASN A 156 25.61 10.35 21.49
CA ASN A 156 24.28 9.83 21.78
C ASN A 156 23.24 10.96 21.66
N MET A 157 22.37 10.84 20.68
CA MET A 157 21.21 11.71 20.53
C MET A 157 20.01 11.09 21.24
N THR A 158 19.29 11.88 22.02
CA THR A 158 18.06 11.44 22.69
C THR A 158 16.86 11.97 21.92
N ILE A 159 16.03 11.05 21.44
CA ILE A 159 14.81 11.36 20.70
C ILE A 159 13.63 10.99 21.60
N SER A 160 12.87 11.99 22.03
CA SER A 160 11.60 11.78 22.72
C SER A 160 10.47 11.75 21.69
N MET A 161 9.61 10.75 21.77
CA MET A 161 8.52 10.57 20.82
C MET A 161 7.18 10.48 21.54
N THR A 162 6.24 11.32 21.11
CA THR A 162 4.84 11.26 21.52
C THR A 162 4.01 10.79 20.33
N VAL A 163 3.28 9.70 20.52
CA VAL A 163 2.42 9.11 19.50
C VAL A 163 0.96 9.20 19.93
N GLU A 164 0.15 9.79 19.07
CA GLU A 164 -1.31 9.79 19.19
C GLU A 164 -1.89 8.79 18.20
N VAL A 165 -2.98 8.13 18.58
CA VAL A 165 -3.68 7.16 17.72
C VAL A 165 -5.12 7.61 17.57
N ASN A 166 -5.54 7.83 16.33
CA ASN A 166 -6.87 8.30 15.97
C ASN A 166 -7.56 7.24 15.10
N GLY A 167 -8.77 6.82 15.47
CA GLY A 167 -9.58 5.93 14.64
C GLY A 167 -10.40 6.75 13.65
N GLU A 168 -10.36 6.40 12.36
CA GLU A 168 -11.17 7.02 11.29
C GLU A 168 -12.28 6.09 10.79
#